data_AF-A0A2P8FKU6-F1
#
_entry.id   AF-A0A2P8FKU6-F1
#
_cell.length_a   1.000
_cell.length_b   1.000
_cell.length_c   1.000
_cell.angle_alpha   90.00
_cell.angle_beta   90.00
_cell.angle_gamma   90.00
#
_symmetry.space_group_name_H-M   'P 1'
#
loop_
_entity.id
_entity.type
_entity.pdbx_description
1 polymer ?
#
loop_
_entity_poly.entity_id
_entity_poly.type
_entity_poly.pdbx_seq_one_letter_code
_entity_poly.pdbx_strand_id
1 'polypeptide(L)'
;MNRRAILSGFLAFLAVSKPVFAEGGVLTAKEAAQAIDAGDLILIDIRTPQEWQETGVATGAWPLDMRDQKFGQRLMATLQRNPDKQVAVICRTGRRSAYIVDVLAQNGVRKVYDVSEGMVGGRNGEGWIAAGLPTITAKSAMSNLPSDLRKP
;
A
#
# COMPACT_ATOMS: atom_id res chain seq x y z
N MET A 1 23.84 28.16 55.30
CA MET A 1 23.16 26.99 54.70
C MET A 1 21.83 27.46 54.17
N ASN A 2 21.58 27.37 52.86
CA ASN A 2 20.25 27.24 52.25
C ASN A 2 20.46 26.88 50.76
N ARG A 3 20.06 25.67 50.40
CA ARG A 3 20.35 25.01 49.12
C ARG A 3 19.38 25.53 48.05
N ARG A 4 19.93 26.01 46.94
CA ARG A 4 19.16 26.34 45.73
C ARG A 4 18.72 25.03 45.07
N ALA A 5 17.41 24.81 44.95
CA ALA A 5 16.86 23.72 44.16
C ALA A 5 16.74 24.18 42.71
N ILE A 6 17.54 23.60 41.82
CA ILE A 6 17.40 23.76 40.36
C ILE A 6 16.55 22.58 39.89
N LEU A 7 15.28 22.83 39.57
CA LEU A 7 14.45 21.88 38.83
C LEU A 7 14.86 21.93 37.36
N SER A 8 15.71 20.99 36.94
CA SER A 8 15.98 20.73 35.54
C SER A 8 14.82 19.92 34.96
N GLY A 9 13.95 20.56 34.20
CA GLY A 9 12.90 19.90 33.42
C GLY A 9 13.51 19.08 32.29
N PHE A 10 13.34 17.76 32.34
CA PHE A 10 13.66 16.87 31.23
C PHE A 10 12.54 16.95 30.19
N LEU A 11 12.76 17.72 29.12
CA LEU A 11 11.89 17.68 27.94
C LEU A 11 12.24 16.41 27.16
N ALA A 12 11.50 15.32 27.40
CA ALA A 12 11.65 14.08 26.64
C ALA A 12 11.14 14.31 25.21
N PHE A 13 12.05 14.63 24.30
CA PHE A 13 11.78 14.62 22.86
C PHE A 13 11.64 13.16 22.43
N LEU A 14 10.42 12.62 22.45
CA LEU A 14 10.11 11.31 21.87
C LEU A 14 10.29 11.43 20.35
N ALA A 15 11.51 11.14 19.88
CA ALA A 15 11.78 10.94 18.47
C ALA A 15 10.96 9.72 18.01
N VAL A 16 9.82 9.98 17.38
CA VAL A 16 9.10 8.95 16.62
C VAL A 16 10.01 8.58 15.45
N SER A 17 10.77 7.51 15.61
CA SER A 17 11.54 6.91 14.54
C SER A 17 10.56 6.42 13.47
N LYS A 18 10.41 7.19 12.39
CA LYS A 18 9.73 6.69 11.21
C LYS A 18 10.49 5.45 10.73
N PRO A 19 9.85 4.28 10.59
CA PRO A 19 10.52 3.11 10.05
C PRO A 19 11.07 3.45 8.66
N VAL A 20 12.39 3.38 8.53
CA VAL A 20 13.07 3.44 7.23
C VAL A 20 12.89 2.08 6.58
N PHE A 21 11.83 1.92 5.79
CA PHE A 21 11.63 0.71 5.00
C PHE A 21 12.61 0.70 3.80
N ALA A 22 13.13 -0.48 3.45
CA ALA A 22 14.15 -0.71 2.42
C ALA A 22 13.71 -0.34 0.99
N GLU A 23 14.56 -0.50 -0.03
CA GLU A 23 14.31 -0.13 -1.45
C GLU A 23 13.24 -0.99 -2.19
N GLY A 24 12.10 -1.25 -1.56
CA GLY A 24 11.10 -2.25 -1.96
C GLY A 24 11.18 -3.49 -1.08
N GLY A 25 10.10 -4.28 -1.05
CA GLY A 25 10.02 -5.44 -0.15
C GLY A 25 8.63 -6.06 -0.09
N VAL A 26 8.42 -6.93 0.89
CA VAL A 26 7.13 -7.58 1.18
C VAL A 26 6.50 -6.92 2.39
N LEU A 27 5.19 -6.68 2.33
CA LEU A 27 4.36 -6.24 3.45
C LEU A 27 3.25 -7.27 3.71
N THR A 28 2.88 -7.42 4.97
CA THR A 28 1.61 -8.05 5.35
C THR A 28 0.45 -7.11 5.01
N ALA A 29 -0.77 -7.65 4.92
CA ALA A 29 -1.99 -6.88 4.73
C ALA A 29 -2.22 -5.90 5.88
N LYS A 30 -1.88 -6.28 7.11
CA LYS A 30 -2.00 -5.42 8.31
C LYS A 30 -1.01 -4.26 8.29
N GLU A 31 0.25 -4.50 7.92
CA GLU A 31 1.25 -3.42 7.75
C GLU A 31 0.84 -2.46 6.63
N ALA A 32 0.34 -2.99 5.51
CA ALA A 32 -0.17 -2.17 4.43
C ALA A 32 -1.35 -1.29 4.89
N ALA A 33 -2.31 -1.84 5.64
CA ALA A 33 -3.43 -1.07 6.19
C ALA A 33 -2.95 0.05 7.13
N GLN A 34 -2.04 -0.25 8.06
CA GLN A 34 -1.47 0.75 8.97
C GLN A 34 -0.75 1.87 8.23
N ALA A 35 0.01 1.54 7.17
CA ALA A 35 0.71 2.52 6.37
C ALA A 35 -0.22 3.38 5.50
N ILE A 36 -1.36 2.83 5.06
CA ILE A 36 -2.44 3.60 4.41
C ILE A 36 -3.05 4.58 5.41
N ASP A 37 -3.37 4.14 6.62
CA ASP A 37 -3.97 4.98 7.66
C ASP A 37 -3.04 6.11 8.11
N ALA A 38 -1.72 5.86 8.13
CA ALA A 38 -0.69 6.87 8.36
C ALA A 38 -0.51 7.84 7.17
N GLY A 39 -1.10 7.52 6.02
CA GLY A 39 -0.98 8.26 4.77
C GLY A 39 0.38 8.10 4.09
N ASP A 40 1.21 7.14 4.49
CA ASP A 40 2.57 6.93 3.96
C ASP A 40 2.60 5.99 2.75
N LEU A 41 1.52 5.23 2.53
CA LEU A 41 1.42 4.22 1.48
C LEU A 41 0.25 4.48 0.52
N ILE A 42 0.51 4.26 -0.78
CA ILE A 42 -0.52 4.09 -1.80
C ILE A 42 -0.59 2.61 -2.15
N LEU A 43 -1.74 2.00 -1.90
CA LEU A 43 -1.99 0.62 -2.24
C LEU A 43 -2.70 0.51 -3.58
N ILE A 44 -2.18 -0.31 -4.49
CA ILE A 44 -2.77 -0.57 -5.80
C ILE A 44 -3.35 -1.98 -5.82
N ASP A 45 -4.67 -2.08 -5.97
CA ASP A 45 -5.36 -3.36 -6.15
C ASP A 45 -5.34 -3.72 -7.64
N ILE A 46 -4.54 -4.72 -8.01
CA ILE A 46 -4.30 -5.11 -9.41
C ILE A 46 -5.21 -6.24 -9.90
N ARG A 47 -6.25 -6.54 -9.14
CA ARG A 47 -7.26 -7.54 -9.51
C ARG A 47 -8.15 -7.03 -10.63
N THR A 48 -9.00 -7.91 -11.14
CA THR A 48 -9.95 -7.58 -12.19
C THR A 48 -11.20 -6.90 -11.63
N PRO A 49 -11.98 -6.18 -12.47
CA PRO A 49 -13.26 -5.60 -12.05
C PRO A 49 -14.25 -6.61 -11.47
N GLN A 50 -14.25 -7.84 -11.99
CA GLN A 50 -15.08 -8.92 -11.45
C GLN A 50 -14.69 -9.26 -10.00
N GLU A 51 -13.40 -9.44 -9.72
CA GLU A 51 -12.92 -9.72 -8.36
C GLU A 51 -13.26 -8.58 -7.38
N TRP A 52 -13.19 -7.33 -7.82
CA TRP A 52 -13.59 -6.17 -7.02
C TRP A 52 -15.10 -6.14 -6.74
N GLN A 53 -15.93 -6.58 -7.69
CA GLN A 53 -17.38 -6.69 -7.49
C GLN A 53 -17.72 -7.81 -6.50
N GLU A 54 -17.00 -8.94 -6.57
CA GLU A 54 -17.24 -10.11 -5.72
C GLU A 54 -16.89 -9.87 -4.25
N THR A 55 -15.81 -9.15 -3.98
CA THR A 55 -15.23 -9.07 -2.62
C THR A 55 -15.01 -7.64 -2.10
N GLY A 56 -15.31 -6.64 -2.92
CA GLY A 56 -14.92 -5.25 -2.67
C GLY A 56 -13.44 -5.00 -2.95
N VAL A 57 -13.00 -3.79 -2.63
CA VAL A 57 -11.62 -3.31 -2.74
C VAL A 57 -11.13 -2.93 -1.35
N ALA A 58 -9.86 -3.20 -1.03
CA ALA A 58 -9.25 -2.75 0.22
C ALA A 58 -9.48 -1.25 0.43
N THR A 59 -9.88 -0.84 1.63
CA THR A 59 -10.12 0.58 1.93
C THR A 59 -8.84 1.38 1.71
N GLY A 60 -8.94 2.50 1.00
CA GLY A 60 -7.79 3.34 0.62
C GLY A 60 -7.00 2.84 -0.61
N ALA A 61 -7.30 1.66 -1.15
CA ALA A 61 -6.62 1.16 -2.34
C ALA A 61 -7.17 1.75 -3.64
N TRP A 62 -6.27 1.87 -4.62
CA TRP A 62 -6.55 2.33 -5.98
C TRP A 62 -6.71 1.13 -6.92
N PRO A 63 -7.90 0.92 -7.50
CA PRO A 63 -8.15 -0.24 -8.37
C PRO A 63 -7.55 -0.02 -9.77
N LEU A 64 -6.51 -0.78 -10.13
CA LEU A 64 -5.86 -0.76 -11.44
C LEU A 64 -5.73 -2.17 -12.02
N ASP A 65 -6.68 -2.57 -12.87
CA ASP A 65 -6.71 -3.92 -13.46
C ASP A 65 -5.44 -4.24 -14.25
N MET A 66 -4.67 -5.26 -13.83
CA MET A 66 -3.43 -5.64 -14.50
C MET A 66 -3.63 -6.09 -15.96
N ARG A 67 -4.84 -6.50 -16.32
CA ARG A 67 -5.18 -6.96 -17.68
C ARG A 67 -5.46 -5.80 -18.63
N ASP A 68 -5.58 -4.58 -18.11
CA ASP A 68 -5.79 -3.40 -18.93
C ASP A 68 -4.53 -3.08 -19.74
N GLN A 69 -4.68 -2.76 -21.02
CA GLN A 69 -3.55 -2.43 -21.89
C GLN A 69 -2.75 -1.21 -21.41
N LYS A 70 -3.38 -0.30 -20.65
CA LYS A 70 -2.72 0.88 -20.07
C LYS A 70 -2.24 0.65 -18.63
N PHE A 71 -2.28 -0.58 -18.11
CA PHE A 71 -1.87 -0.88 -16.74
C PHE A 71 -0.48 -0.35 -16.41
N GLY A 72 0.53 -0.71 -17.22
CA GLY A 72 1.91 -0.28 -17.01
C GLY A 72 2.06 1.25 -17.00
N GLN A 73 1.39 1.93 -17.95
CA GLN A 73 1.37 3.40 -18.02
C GLN A 73 0.79 4.01 -16.74
N ARG A 74 -0.35 3.50 -16.25
CA ARG A 74 -1.00 4.01 -15.03
C ARG A 74 -0.21 3.71 -13.76
N LEU A 75 0.43 2.55 -13.70
CA LEU A 75 1.31 2.20 -12.59
C LEU A 75 2.51 3.15 -12.53
N MET A 76 3.15 3.44 -13.68
CA MET A 76 4.25 4.41 -13.75
C MET A 76 3.81 5.83 -13.42
N ALA A 77 2.65 6.27 -13.92
CA ALA A 77 2.07 7.56 -13.55
C ALA A 77 1.80 7.65 -12.02
N THR A 78 1.39 6.54 -11.40
CA THR A 78 1.21 6.46 -9.93
C THR A 78 2.53 6.62 -9.19
N LEU A 79 3.63 6.01 -9.66
CA LEU A 79 4.94 6.20 -9.04
C LEU A 79 5.45 7.63 -9.21
N GLN A 80 5.39 8.16 -10.44
CA GLN A 80 5.95 9.46 -10.80
C GLN A 80 5.27 10.62 -10.06
N ARG A 81 3.95 10.55 -9.86
CA ARG A 81 3.18 11.60 -9.17
C ARG A 81 3.32 11.55 -7.65
N ASN A 82 3.87 10.48 -7.08
CA ASN A 82 3.97 10.28 -5.64
C ASN A 82 5.41 9.93 -5.20
N PRO A 83 6.41 10.77 -5.49
CA PRO A 83 7.82 10.45 -5.23
C PRO A 83 8.16 10.27 -3.74
N ASP A 84 7.36 10.87 -2.85
CA ASP A 84 7.53 10.83 -1.40
C ASP A 84 6.68 9.76 -0.70
N LYS A 85 5.89 8.98 -1.46
CA LYS A 85 5.05 7.91 -0.92
C LYS A 85 5.61 6.55 -1.30
N GLN A 86 5.36 5.59 -0.43
CA GLN A 86 5.54 4.19 -0.80
C GLN A 86 4.39 3.75 -1.70
N VAL A 87 4.67 2.82 -2.61
CA VAL A 87 3.62 2.19 -3.42
C VAL A 87 3.65 0.70 -3.18
N ALA A 88 2.52 0.12 -2.80
CA ALA A 88 2.36 -1.32 -2.67
C ALA A 88 1.36 -1.84 -3.69
N VAL A 89 1.51 -3.11 -4.03
CA VAL A 89 0.64 -3.81 -4.98
C VAL A 89 0.02 -5.01 -4.27
N ILE A 90 -1.30 -5.15 -4.39
CA ILE A 90 -2.05 -6.29 -3.85
C ILE A 90 -2.84 -6.97 -4.95
N CYS A 91 -2.90 -8.30 -4.90
CA CYS A 91 -3.79 -9.08 -5.76
C CYS A 91 -4.64 -10.04 -4.92
N ARG A 92 -5.25 -11.05 -5.54
CA ARG A 92 -6.11 -12.00 -4.81
C ARG A 92 -5.35 -12.80 -3.75
N THR A 93 -4.16 -13.31 -4.07
CA THR A 93 -3.41 -14.27 -3.23
C THR A 93 -1.89 -14.06 -3.24
N GLY A 94 -1.42 -12.86 -3.61
CA GLY A 94 0.01 -12.50 -3.66
C GLY A 94 0.78 -12.86 -4.94
N ARG A 95 0.30 -13.78 -5.76
CA ARG A 95 1.07 -14.28 -6.93
C ARG A 95 1.32 -13.22 -8.01
N ARG A 96 0.29 -12.44 -8.37
CA ARG A 96 0.40 -11.41 -9.42
C ARG A 96 1.20 -10.21 -8.94
N SER A 97 1.02 -9.83 -7.68
CA SER A 97 1.69 -8.68 -7.09
C SER A 97 3.19 -8.93 -6.93
N ALA A 98 3.59 -10.12 -6.44
CA ALA A 98 4.98 -10.56 -6.42
C ALA A 98 5.64 -10.48 -7.80
N TYR A 99 4.97 -11.00 -8.83
CA TYR A 99 5.46 -10.96 -10.21
C TYR A 99 5.68 -9.52 -10.71
N ILE A 100 4.73 -8.61 -10.47
CA ILE A 100 4.87 -7.21 -10.89
C ILE A 100 6.04 -6.53 -10.17
N VAL A 101 6.18 -6.74 -8.86
CA VAL A 101 7.27 -6.15 -8.07
C VAL A 101 8.63 -6.65 -8.54
N ASP A 102 8.76 -7.94 -8.86
CA ASP A 102 9.97 -8.53 -9.42
C ASP A 102 10.31 -7.94 -10.80
N VAL A 103 9.32 -7.84 -11.70
CA VAL A 103 9.51 -7.20 -13.01
C VAL A 103 9.96 -5.75 -12.87
N LEU A 104 9.36 -4.98 -11.96
CA LEU A 104 9.76 -3.59 -11.70
C LEU A 104 11.20 -3.51 -11.18
N ALA A 105 11.57 -4.36 -10.22
CA ALA A 105 12.92 -4.39 -9.67
C ALA A 105 13.97 -4.74 -10.72
N GLN A 106 13.68 -5.71 -11.60
CA GLN A 106 14.56 -6.08 -12.73
C GLN A 106 14.75 -4.92 -13.74
N ASN A 107 13.77 -4.01 -13.83
CA ASN A 107 13.84 -2.81 -14.66
C ASN A 107 14.34 -1.57 -13.91
N GLY A 108 14.92 -1.73 -12.71
CA GLY A 108 15.49 -0.64 -11.92
C GLY A 108 14.46 0.25 -11.22
N VAL A 109 13.17 -0.10 -11.27
CA VAL A 109 12.12 0.60 -10.53
C VAL A 109 12.10 0.08 -9.09
N ARG A 110 12.43 0.96 -8.14
CA ARG A 110 12.54 0.64 -6.71
C ARG A 110 11.35 1.20 -5.92
N LYS A 111 11.31 0.92 -4.61
CA LYS A 111 10.29 1.41 -3.66
C LYS A 111 8.86 0.96 -3.96
N VAL A 112 8.72 -0.17 -4.65
CA VAL A 112 7.43 -0.84 -4.83
C VAL A 112 7.40 -2.10 -3.99
N TYR A 113 6.31 -2.27 -3.24
CA TYR A 113 6.15 -3.35 -2.26
C TYR A 113 5.09 -4.35 -2.71
N ASP A 114 5.29 -5.63 -2.40
CA ASP A 114 4.29 -6.68 -2.57
C ASP A 114 3.50 -6.88 -1.27
N VAL A 115 2.18 -6.80 -1.34
CA VAL A 115 1.32 -7.34 -0.27
C VAL A 115 1.08 -8.82 -0.56
N SER A 116 2.06 -9.66 -0.20
CA SER A 116 2.15 -11.06 -0.63
C SER A 116 1.04 -11.96 -0.07
N GLU A 117 0.34 -11.55 0.98
CA GLU A 117 -0.82 -12.26 1.53
C GLU A 117 -2.04 -12.13 0.59
N GLY A 118 -2.12 -11.05 -0.19
CA GLY A 118 -3.24 -10.75 -1.07
C GLY A 118 -4.53 -10.39 -0.32
N MET A 119 -5.63 -10.29 -1.06
CA MET A 119 -6.94 -9.96 -0.51
C MET A 119 -7.59 -11.12 0.24
N VAL A 120 -7.43 -12.35 -0.25
CA VAL A 120 -8.11 -13.54 0.28
C VAL A 120 -7.20 -14.34 1.22
N GLY A 121 -5.89 -14.26 1.06
CA GLY A 121 -4.93 -15.08 1.79
C GLY A 121 -4.48 -16.30 1.00
N GLY A 122 -3.51 -17.01 1.57
CA GLY A 122 -2.97 -18.22 0.98
C GLY A 122 -1.73 -18.69 1.71
N ARG A 123 -0.77 -19.23 0.96
CA ARG A 123 0.49 -19.76 1.53
C ARG A 123 1.34 -18.73 2.29
N ASN A 124 1.11 -17.44 2.05
CA ASN A 124 1.92 -16.34 2.58
C ASN A 124 1.31 -15.72 3.85
N GLY A 125 0.10 -16.12 4.25
CA GLY A 125 -0.57 -15.57 5.43
C GLY A 125 -2.06 -15.29 5.21
N GLU A 126 -2.66 -14.67 6.23
CA GLU A 126 -4.06 -14.22 6.20
C GLU A 126 -4.16 -13.00 5.30
N GLY A 127 -4.93 -13.08 4.22
CA GLY A 127 -5.14 -11.94 3.34
C GLY A 127 -5.98 -10.85 4.00
N TRP A 128 -6.08 -9.71 3.33
CA TRP A 128 -6.81 -8.53 3.80
C TRP A 128 -8.16 -8.83 4.44
N ILE A 129 -8.99 -9.63 3.75
CA ILE A 129 -10.35 -9.96 4.18
C ILE A 129 -10.32 -10.89 5.40
N ALA A 130 -9.48 -11.93 5.37
CA ALA A 130 -9.36 -12.89 6.48
C ALA A 130 -8.81 -12.21 7.75
N ALA A 131 -7.96 -11.21 7.58
CA ALA A 131 -7.44 -10.36 8.65
C ALA A 131 -8.47 -9.38 9.24
N GLY A 132 -9.71 -9.36 8.72
CA GLY A 132 -10.80 -8.48 9.19
C GLY A 132 -10.64 -7.01 8.78
N LEU A 133 -9.80 -6.72 7.78
CA LEU A 133 -9.54 -5.35 7.33
C LEU A 133 -10.69 -4.86 6.42
N PRO A 134 -11.04 -3.56 6.50
CA PRO A 134 -12.24 -3.05 5.84
C PRO A 134 -12.10 -3.01 4.32
N THR A 135 -13.19 -3.31 3.62
CA THR A 135 -13.33 -3.12 2.17
C THR A 135 -14.42 -2.10 1.84
N ILE A 136 -14.31 -1.51 0.66
CA ILE A 136 -15.32 -0.63 0.07
C ILE A 136 -15.80 -1.20 -1.26
N THR A 137 -16.92 -0.69 -1.76
CA THR A 137 -17.44 -1.09 -3.07
C THR A 137 -16.47 -0.70 -4.20
N ALA A 138 -16.46 -1.45 -5.29
CA ALA A 138 -15.69 -1.11 -6.48
C ALA A 138 -16.01 0.31 -7.02
N LYS A 139 -17.28 0.73 -6.93
CA LYS A 139 -17.72 2.07 -7.32
C LYS A 139 -17.07 3.16 -6.46
N SER A 140 -17.09 2.99 -5.14
CA SER A 140 -16.47 3.92 -4.18
C SER A 140 -14.94 3.98 -4.36
N ALA A 141 -14.31 2.83 -4.60
CA ALA A 141 -12.86 2.78 -4.86
C ALA A 141 -12.49 3.52 -6.16
N MET A 142 -13.27 3.33 -7.23
CA MET A 142 -13.02 3.99 -8.51
C MET A 142 -13.24 5.52 -8.44
N SER A 143 -14.18 6.00 -7.62
CA SER A 143 -14.36 7.44 -7.41
C SER A 143 -13.18 8.10 -6.69
N ASN A 144 -12.44 7.34 -5.87
CA ASN A 144 -11.26 7.82 -5.14
C ASN A 144 -9.99 7.82 -6.01
N LEU A 145 -10.00 7.15 -7.16
CA LEU A 145 -8.87 7.13 -8.09
C LEU A 145 -8.68 8.52 -8.72
N PRO A 146 -7.45 9.05 -8.80
CA PRO A 146 -7.15 10.27 -9.56
C PRO A 146 -7.71 10.20 -11.00
N SER A 147 -8.27 11.29 -11.50
CA SER A 147 -9.01 11.30 -12.77
C SER A 147 -8.16 10.90 -13.97
N ASP A 148 -6.88 11.25 -13.96
CA ASP A 148 -5.87 10.91 -14.97
C ASP A 148 -5.53 9.40 -15.00
N LEU A 149 -5.78 8.69 -13.90
CA LEU A 149 -5.57 7.24 -13.80
C LEU A 149 -6.83 6.43 -14.16
N ARG A 150 -7.99 7.06 -14.36
CA ARG A 150 -9.22 6.37 -14.72
C ARG A 150 -9.17 5.83 -16.16
N LYS A 151 -10.05 4.86 -16.47
CA LYS A 151 -10.35 4.55 -17.86
C LYS A 151 -11.12 5.72 -18.46
N PRO A 152 -10.72 6.24 -19.64
CA PRO A 152 -11.53 7.22 -20.35
C PRO A 152 -12.90 6.62 -20.70
#